data_AF-A0AB33BJZ8-F1
#
_entry.id   AF-A0AB33BJZ8-F1
#
_cell.length_a   1.000
_cell.length_b   1.000
_cell.length_c   1.000
_cell.angle_alpha   90.00
_cell.angle_beta   90.00
_cell.angle_gamma   90.00
#
_symmetry.space_group_name_H-M   'P 1'
#
loop_
_entity.id
_entity.type
_entity.pdbx_description
1 polymer ?
#
loop_
_entity_poly.entity_id
_entity_poly.type
_entity_poly.pdbx_seq_one_letter_code
_entity_poly.pdbx_strand_id
1 'polypeptide(L)'
;MADEVKKRLPDRLYPLKIVKVINQYLFEDLQFTGNTQEYYDPRNSYLNDVIDRRTGIPLTLSIIYLEIAKQIDFPMVGIGMPGHFIIRPDFEEVEIFVDPFHGGEILFKQDCQERLSQIYQQPVKLEEHFLNIATNQQILLRLLTNLKYIYLNRQQWSQTIRTIDLLLLLIPNHPLELRDRGLVYYQIGQLSQAQQDLGFYLALLPNAQDAESIRQLLQKINS
;
A
#
# COMPACT_ATOMS: atom_id res chain seq x y z
N MET A 1 23.00 4.12 -1.11
CA MET A 1 22.08 5.23 -0.76
C MET A 1 22.32 5.70 0.67
N ALA A 2 22.14 4.86 1.68
CA ALA A 2 22.31 5.27 3.08
C ALA A 2 23.71 5.81 3.43
N ASP A 3 24.79 5.21 2.92
CA ASP A 3 26.16 5.71 3.14
C ASP A 3 26.36 7.14 2.63
N GLU A 4 25.75 7.48 1.48
CA GLU A 4 25.80 8.83 0.91
C GLU A 4 25.01 9.84 1.76
N VAL A 5 23.87 9.42 2.31
CA VAL A 5 23.10 10.23 3.27
C VAL A 5 23.91 10.44 4.55
N LYS A 6 24.52 9.38 5.09
CA LYS A 6 25.31 9.42 6.32
C LYS A 6 26.46 10.43 6.25
N LYS A 7 27.15 10.51 5.11
CA LYS A 7 28.22 11.49 4.85
C LYS A 7 27.75 12.95 4.86
N ARG A 8 26.46 13.19 4.67
CA ARG A 8 25.84 14.53 4.58
C ARG A 8 25.15 14.94 5.87
N LEU A 9 25.11 14.07 6.88
CA LEU A 9 24.47 14.38 8.15
C LEU A 9 25.23 15.49 8.87
N PRO A 10 24.52 16.45 9.49
CA PRO A 10 25.15 17.48 10.30
C PRO A 10 25.71 16.87 11.59
N ASP A 11 26.75 17.49 12.16
CA ASP A 11 27.32 17.09 13.46
C ASP A 11 26.27 17.05 14.58
N ARG A 12 25.28 17.96 14.52
CA ARG A 12 24.14 17.98 15.45
C ARG A 12 22.88 17.44 14.79
N LEU A 13 22.48 16.27 15.24
CA LEU A 13 21.33 15.51 14.78
C LEU A 13 20.03 16.09 15.34
N TYR A 14 19.29 16.80 14.48
CA TYR A 14 17.91 17.22 14.75
C TYR A 14 16.99 16.54 13.75
N PRO A 15 15.82 16.00 14.15
CA PRO A 15 14.94 15.26 13.26
C PRO A 15 14.62 15.99 11.94
N LEU A 16 14.27 17.27 12.01
CA LEU A 16 13.99 18.09 10.81
C LEU A 16 15.20 18.27 9.89
N LYS A 17 16.42 18.35 10.44
CA LYS A 17 17.64 18.44 9.61
C LYS A 17 17.92 17.11 8.92
N ILE A 18 17.71 15.99 9.60
CA ILE A 18 17.89 14.65 9.03
C ILE A 18 16.87 14.42 7.91
N VAL A 19 15.59 14.70 8.16
CA VAL A 19 14.52 14.65 7.15
C VAL A 19 14.88 15.49 5.93
N LYS A 20 15.35 16.73 6.14
CA LYS A 20 15.78 17.61 5.03
C LYS A 20 16.92 17.01 4.22
N VAL A 21 17.92 16.39 4.87
CA VAL A 21 19.06 15.75 4.17
C VAL A 21 18.59 14.54 3.36
N ILE A 22 17.69 13.71 3.91
CA ILE A 22 17.12 12.57 3.17
C ILE A 22 16.29 13.07 1.99
N ASN A 23 15.45 14.08 2.18
CA ASN A 23 14.61 14.66 1.13
C ASN A 23 15.46 15.20 -0.03
N GLN A 24 16.48 16.01 0.29
CA GLN A 24 17.43 16.54 -0.69
C GLN A 24 18.04 15.40 -1.51
N TYR A 25 18.55 14.36 -0.83
CA TYR A 25 19.21 13.25 -1.52
C TYR A 25 18.24 12.44 -2.39
N LEU A 26 17.08 12.07 -1.87
CA LEU A 26 16.12 11.23 -2.60
C LEU A 26 15.43 11.98 -3.74
N PHE A 27 14.88 13.16 -3.46
CA PHE A 27 13.93 13.81 -4.37
C PHE A 27 14.58 14.90 -5.24
N GLU A 28 15.68 15.50 -4.79
CA GLU A 28 16.39 16.51 -5.60
C GLU A 28 17.58 15.89 -6.35
N ASP A 29 18.49 15.21 -5.64
CA ASP A 29 19.70 14.66 -6.26
C ASP A 29 19.42 13.40 -7.09
N LEU A 30 18.69 12.45 -6.52
CA LEU A 30 18.33 11.22 -7.21
C LEU A 30 17.05 11.35 -8.04
N GLN A 31 16.23 12.37 -7.79
CA GLN A 31 14.99 12.61 -8.53
C GLN A 31 13.97 11.47 -8.42
N PHE A 32 13.86 10.84 -7.25
CA PHE A 32 12.71 9.99 -6.98
C PHE A 32 11.42 10.81 -7.08
N THR A 33 10.38 10.26 -7.72
CA THR A 33 9.13 10.98 -7.95
C THR A 33 7.89 10.10 -7.80
N GLY A 34 6.80 10.71 -7.34
CA GLY A 34 5.49 10.10 -7.34
C GLY A 34 4.92 10.00 -8.75
N ASN A 35 4.45 8.81 -9.13
CA ASN A 35 3.86 8.59 -10.46
C ASN A 35 2.40 9.08 -10.51
N THR A 36 2.21 10.37 -10.80
CA THR A 36 0.87 10.95 -10.94
C THR A 36 0.24 10.69 -12.31
N GLN A 37 1.05 10.43 -13.34
CA GLN A 37 0.57 10.20 -14.71
C GLN A 37 0.06 8.77 -14.91
N GLU A 38 0.81 7.78 -14.43
CA GLU A 38 0.47 6.36 -14.54
C GLU A 38 0.42 5.72 -13.14
N TYR A 39 -0.42 6.26 -12.25
CA TYR A 39 -0.50 5.83 -10.85
C TYR A 39 -0.72 4.31 -10.71
N TYR A 40 -1.54 3.72 -11.57
CA TYR A 40 -1.88 2.29 -11.60
C TYR A 40 -0.96 1.45 -12.50
N ASP A 41 0.28 1.88 -12.76
CA ASP A 41 1.33 1.04 -13.33
C ASP A 41 1.84 0.03 -12.27
N PRO A 42 1.75 -1.29 -12.52
CA PRO A 42 2.20 -2.30 -11.54
C PRO A 42 3.68 -2.16 -11.17
N ARG A 43 4.52 -1.61 -12.06
CA ARG A 43 5.94 -1.31 -11.79
C ARG A 43 6.13 -0.33 -10.62
N ASN A 44 5.12 0.48 -10.29
CA ASN A 44 5.19 1.37 -9.14
C ASN A 44 5.14 0.61 -7.80
N SER A 45 4.73 -0.67 -7.80
CA SER A 45 4.65 -1.55 -6.62
C SER A 45 5.80 -2.56 -6.52
N TYR A 46 6.68 -2.64 -7.53
CA TYR A 46 7.86 -3.51 -7.53
C TYR A 46 9.09 -2.70 -7.12
N LEU A 47 9.67 -2.97 -5.94
CA LEU A 47 10.76 -2.14 -5.40
C LEU A 47 11.99 -2.08 -6.32
N ASN A 48 12.31 -3.17 -7.03
CA ASN A 48 13.36 -3.17 -8.05
C ASN A 48 13.08 -2.14 -9.15
N ASP A 49 11.87 -2.15 -9.72
CA ASP A 49 11.47 -1.21 -10.76
C ASP A 49 11.38 0.22 -10.24
N VAL A 50 10.93 0.42 -9.00
CA VAL A 50 10.88 1.74 -8.37
C VAL A 50 12.28 2.31 -8.17
N ILE A 51 13.26 1.48 -7.75
CA ILE A 51 14.65 1.92 -7.59
C ILE A 51 15.28 2.25 -8.95
N ASP A 52 15.06 1.41 -9.97
CA ASP A 52 15.64 1.59 -11.30
C ASP A 52 15.04 2.80 -12.02
N ARG A 53 13.71 2.96 -11.97
CA ARG A 53 12.97 4.06 -12.62
C ARG A 53 12.89 5.32 -11.77
N ARG A 54 13.23 5.22 -10.48
CA ARG A 54 13.07 6.27 -9.46
C ARG A 54 11.65 6.82 -9.42
N THR A 55 10.66 5.97 -9.69
CA THR A 55 9.26 6.37 -9.87
C THR A 55 8.37 5.36 -9.16
N GLY A 56 7.51 5.82 -8.25
CA GLY A 56 6.72 4.94 -7.38
C GLY A 56 5.39 5.52 -6.92
N ILE A 57 4.73 4.76 -6.03
CA ILE A 57 3.51 5.15 -5.31
C ILE A 57 3.87 5.59 -3.88
N PRO A 58 2.93 6.19 -3.12
CA PRO A 58 3.23 6.67 -1.76
C PRO A 58 3.85 5.59 -0.87
N LEU A 59 3.34 4.36 -0.98
CA LEU A 59 3.82 3.22 -0.20
C LEU A 59 5.28 2.84 -0.53
N THR A 60 5.64 2.70 -1.81
CA THR A 60 6.98 2.21 -2.19
C THR A 60 8.06 3.26 -1.99
N LEU A 61 7.77 4.53 -2.26
CA LEU A 61 8.67 5.64 -1.94
C LEU A 61 8.89 5.76 -0.43
N SER A 62 7.85 5.53 0.36
CA SER A 62 7.96 5.47 1.82
C SER A 62 8.83 4.31 2.30
N ILE A 63 8.70 3.12 1.70
CA ILE A 63 9.57 1.97 2.05
C ILE A 63 11.04 2.31 1.81
N ILE A 64 11.38 2.89 0.65
CA ILE A 64 12.76 3.30 0.33
C ILE A 64 13.27 4.32 1.36
N TYR A 65 12.44 5.31 1.70
CA TYR A 65 12.78 6.32 2.71
C TYR A 65 13.06 5.67 4.07
N LEU A 66 12.14 4.83 4.55
CA LEU A 66 12.25 4.15 5.85
C LEU A 66 13.51 3.28 5.93
N GLU A 67 13.86 2.56 4.85
CA GLU A 67 15.08 1.74 4.82
C GLU A 67 16.37 2.58 4.84
N ILE A 68 16.36 3.76 4.24
CA ILE A 68 17.48 4.72 4.34
C ILE A 68 17.59 5.25 5.77
N ALA A 69 16.48 5.70 6.35
CA ALA A 69 16.43 6.23 7.72
C ALA A 69 16.93 5.20 8.74
N LYS A 70 16.49 3.94 8.59
CA LYS A 70 16.93 2.82 9.42
C LYS A 70 18.44 2.57 9.35
N GLN A 71 19.04 2.64 8.16
CA GLN A 71 20.48 2.39 7.97
C GLN A 71 21.38 3.51 8.52
N ILE A 72 20.81 4.70 8.79
CA ILE A 72 21.50 5.81 9.44
C ILE A 72 21.11 5.97 10.92
N ASP A 73 20.47 4.96 11.51
CA ASP A 73 20.01 4.93 12.90
C ASP A 73 19.03 6.07 13.24
N PHE A 74 18.23 6.52 12.26
CA PHE A 74 17.16 7.50 12.46
C PHE A 74 15.79 6.79 12.49
N PRO A 75 15.19 6.56 13.68
CA PRO A 75 13.95 5.83 13.81
C PRO A 75 12.80 6.59 13.14
N MET A 76 12.17 5.92 12.18
CA MET A 76 10.98 6.39 11.48
C MET A 76 10.00 5.23 11.32
N VAL A 77 8.72 5.58 11.26
CA VAL A 77 7.61 4.62 11.14
C VAL A 77 6.69 5.02 10.00
N GLY A 78 6.09 4.01 9.35
CA GLY A 78 5.08 4.20 8.32
C GLY A 78 3.68 4.38 8.91
N ILE A 79 2.85 5.18 8.25
CA ILE A 79 1.51 5.54 8.68
C ILE A 79 0.52 5.22 7.56
N GLY A 80 -0.39 4.30 7.86
CA GLY A 80 -1.40 3.80 6.94
C GLY A 80 -2.62 4.71 6.82
N MET A 81 -2.45 5.95 6.37
CA MET A 81 -3.59 6.85 6.15
C MET A 81 -4.55 6.27 5.08
N PRO A 82 -5.88 6.44 5.19
CA PRO A 82 -6.79 5.97 4.15
C PRO A 82 -6.51 6.64 2.80
N GLY A 83 -6.37 5.82 1.76
CA GLY A 83 -6.07 6.27 0.40
C GLY A 83 -4.67 6.84 0.15
N HIS A 84 -3.80 6.89 1.18
CA HIS A 84 -2.43 7.38 1.06
C HIS A 84 -1.45 6.64 1.98
N PHE A 85 -0.15 6.92 1.89
CA PHE A 85 0.82 6.42 2.87
C PHE A 85 1.87 7.47 3.14
N ILE A 86 2.07 7.80 4.41
CA ILE A 86 3.03 8.81 4.88
C ILE A 86 3.92 8.17 5.94
N ILE A 87 4.98 8.86 6.34
CA ILE A 87 5.92 8.40 7.36
C ILE A 87 6.11 9.49 8.41
N ARG A 88 6.63 9.14 9.59
CA ARG A 88 7.03 10.13 10.59
C ARG A 88 8.25 9.67 11.38
N PRO A 89 9.05 10.59 11.94
CA PRO A 89 10.02 10.27 12.98
C PRO A 89 9.34 9.62 14.18
N ASP A 90 9.98 8.60 14.75
CA ASP A 90 9.49 7.87 15.93
C ASP A 90 10.20 8.36 17.20
N PHE A 91 9.90 9.60 17.56
CA PHE A 91 10.38 10.25 18.78
C PHE A 91 9.22 10.88 19.53
N GLU A 92 9.35 10.97 20.85
CA GLU A 92 8.43 11.75 21.67
C GLU A 92 8.45 13.23 21.21
N GLU A 93 7.29 13.90 21.27
CA GLU A 93 7.10 15.32 20.94
C GLU A 93 7.22 15.72 19.45
N VAL A 94 7.47 14.77 18.53
CA VAL A 94 7.49 15.07 17.09
C VAL A 94 6.11 14.86 16.45
N GLU A 95 5.46 15.97 16.09
CA GLU A 95 4.11 15.98 15.49
C GLU A 95 4.10 16.18 13.97
N ILE A 96 5.25 15.99 13.31
CA ILE A 96 5.35 16.09 11.86
C ILE A 96 5.21 14.73 11.18
N PHE A 97 4.66 14.75 9.97
CA PHE A 97 4.71 13.67 9.01
C PHE A 97 5.53 14.11 7.80
N VAL A 98 5.93 13.14 6.99
CA VAL A 98 6.64 13.34 5.74
C VAL A 98 5.89 12.57 4.67
N ASP A 99 5.71 13.19 3.51
CA ASP A 99 5.10 12.57 2.35
C ASP A 99 6.12 12.33 1.22
N PRO A 100 6.69 11.12 1.14
CA PRO A 100 7.61 10.73 0.08
C PRO A 100 7.04 10.81 -1.33
N PHE A 101 5.71 10.71 -1.50
CA PHE A 101 5.10 10.83 -2.84
C PHE A 101 5.18 12.25 -3.38
N HIS A 102 5.08 13.24 -2.49
CA HIS A 102 5.15 14.66 -2.80
C HIS A 102 6.54 15.23 -2.48
N GLY A 103 7.60 14.50 -2.81
CA GLY A 103 8.97 14.99 -2.68
C GLY A 103 9.46 15.16 -1.23
N GLY A 104 8.87 14.43 -0.28
CA GLY A 104 9.22 14.54 1.13
C GLY A 104 8.61 15.76 1.82
N GLU A 105 7.51 16.29 1.30
CA GLU A 105 6.76 17.38 1.92
C GLU A 105 6.51 17.11 3.41
N ILE A 106 6.82 18.09 4.25
CA ILE A 106 6.59 18.01 5.70
C ILE A 106 5.14 18.41 5.95
N LEU A 107 4.38 17.53 6.59
CA LEU A 107 2.98 17.70 6.88
C LEU A 107 2.74 17.79 8.39
N PHE A 108 1.74 18.57 8.77
CA PHE A 108 1.11 18.55 10.08
C PHE A 108 -0.22 17.82 10.02
N LYS A 109 -0.85 17.62 11.18
CA LYS A 109 -2.16 16.94 11.28
C LYS A 109 -3.24 17.61 10.42
N GLN A 110 -3.21 18.94 10.29
CA GLN A 110 -4.15 19.67 9.44
C GLN A 110 -3.95 19.36 7.95
N ASP A 111 -2.71 19.28 7.47
CA ASP A 111 -2.42 18.92 6.08
C ASP A 111 -2.88 17.49 5.77
N CYS A 112 -2.76 16.58 6.75
CA CYS A 112 -3.30 15.22 6.62
C CYS A 112 -4.84 15.20 6.47
N GLN A 113 -5.54 16.06 7.23
CA GLN A 113 -7.00 16.24 7.15
C GLN A 113 -7.43 16.78 5.77
N GLU A 114 -6.69 17.76 5.26
CA GLU A 114 -6.94 18.34 3.93
C GLU A 114 -6.69 17.30 2.83
N ARG A 115 -5.57 16.57 2.91
CA ARG A 115 -5.22 15.50 1.97
C ARG A 115 -6.25 14.38 1.95
N LEU A 116 -6.73 13.96 3.13
CA LEU A 116 -7.81 12.98 3.25
C LEU A 116 -9.07 13.44 2.51
N SER A 117 -9.47 14.69 2.70
CA SER A 117 -10.66 15.25 2.04
C SER A 117 -10.50 15.35 0.52
N GLN A 118 -9.30 15.66 0.04
CA GLN A 118 -8.98 15.69 -1.40
C GLN A 118 -9.07 14.29 -2.03
N ILE A 119 -8.50 13.28 -1.37
CA ILE A 119 -8.50 11.89 -1.87
C ILE A 119 -9.93 11.35 -2.04
N TYR A 120 -10.80 11.60 -1.06
CA TYR A 120 -12.19 11.15 -1.10
C TYR A 120 -13.12 12.10 -1.87
N GLN A 121 -12.61 13.25 -2.33
CA GLN A 121 -13.38 14.29 -3.02
C GLN A 121 -14.61 14.78 -2.24
N GLN A 122 -14.56 14.68 -0.91
CA GLN A 122 -15.60 15.10 0.02
C GLN A 122 -14.99 15.37 1.40
N PRO A 123 -15.64 16.16 2.26
CA PRO A 123 -15.18 16.34 3.64
C PRO A 123 -15.18 15.01 4.40
N VAL A 124 -14.00 14.54 4.78
CA VAL A 124 -13.84 13.34 5.62
C VAL A 124 -13.07 13.75 6.87
N LYS A 125 -13.64 13.52 8.04
CA LYS A 125 -12.96 13.82 9.31
C LYS A 125 -11.79 12.85 9.51
N LEU A 126 -10.61 13.40 9.81
CA LEU A 126 -9.44 12.64 10.18
C LEU A 126 -9.64 12.04 11.58
N GLU A 127 -9.70 10.72 11.64
CA GLU A 127 -9.75 9.98 12.91
C GLU A 127 -8.35 9.63 13.38
N GLU A 128 -8.13 9.55 14.70
CA GLU A 128 -6.80 9.29 15.26
C GLU A 128 -6.22 7.96 14.78
N HIS A 129 -7.07 6.95 14.64
CA HIS A 129 -6.65 5.63 14.19
C HIS A 129 -6.18 5.59 12.73
N PHE A 130 -6.49 6.61 11.92
CA PHE A 130 -5.94 6.76 10.55
C PHE A 130 -4.45 7.14 10.56
N LEU A 131 -3.94 7.65 11.70
CA LEU A 131 -2.55 8.00 11.89
C LEU A 131 -1.78 6.96 12.73
N ASN A 132 -2.35 5.76 12.91
CA ASN A 132 -1.66 4.67 13.59
C ASN A 132 -0.46 4.16 12.79
N ILE A 133 0.55 3.71 13.53
CA ILE A 133 1.74 3.05 12.97
C ILE A 133 1.31 1.81 12.20
N ALA A 134 1.72 1.72 10.94
CA ALA A 134 1.50 0.56 10.09
C ALA A 134 2.51 -0.53 10.43
N THR A 135 2.02 -1.74 10.71
CA THR A 135 2.88 -2.92 10.89
C THR A 135 3.43 -3.40 9.56
N ASN A 136 4.52 -4.18 9.58
CA ASN A 136 5.07 -4.78 8.35
C ASN A 136 4.03 -5.63 7.60
N GLN A 137 3.17 -6.35 8.33
CA GLN A 137 2.08 -7.12 7.73
C GLN A 137 1.08 -6.19 7.02
N GLN A 138 0.68 -5.07 7.64
CA GLN A 138 -0.22 -4.09 7.03
C GLN A 138 0.39 -3.42 5.79
N ILE A 139 1.69 -3.12 5.82
CA ILE A 139 2.44 -2.57 4.66
C ILE A 139 2.39 -3.57 3.50
N LEU A 140 2.70 -4.84 3.76
CA LEU A 140 2.69 -5.88 2.73
C LEU A 140 1.28 -6.14 2.17
N LEU A 141 0.27 -6.15 3.05
CA LEU A 141 -1.13 -6.27 2.63
C LEU A 141 -1.54 -5.12 1.71
N ARG A 142 -1.16 -3.88 2.02
CA ARG A 142 -1.43 -2.72 1.15
C ARG A 142 -0.75 -2.84 -0.20
N LEU A 143 0.51 -3.27 -0.23
CA LEU A 143 1.26 -3.47 -1.47
C LEU A 143 0.58 -4.50 -2.38
N LEU A 144 0.22 -5.66 -1.82
CA LEU A 144 -0.46 -6.74 -2.55
C LEU A 144 -1.89 -6.35 -2.95
N THR A 145 -2.61 -5.62 -2.10
CA THR A 145 -3.96 -5.12 -2.43
C THR A 145 -3.91 -4.16 -3.61
N ASN A 146 -2.91 -3.26 -3.66
CA ASN A 146 -2.70 -2.38 -4.81
C ASN A 146 -2.44 -3.17 -6.09
N LEU A 147 -1.55 -4.17 -6.05
CA LEU A 147 -1.29 -5.06 -7.19
C LEU A 147 -2.53 -5.84 -7.62
N LYS A 148 -3.31 -6.38 -6.67
CA LYS A 148 -4.57 -7.09 -6.95
C LYS A 148 -5.50 -6.19 -7.74
N TYR A 149 -5.69 -4.96 -7.27
CA TYR A 149 -6.59 -4.00 -7.92
C TYR A 149 -6.12 -3.63 -9.33
N ILE A 150 -4.82 -3.40 -9.51
CA ILE A 150 -4.21 -3.11 -10.82
C ILE A 150 -4.44 -4.28 -11.79
N TYR A 151 -4.14 -5.51 -11.38
CA TYR A 151 -4.25 -6.69 -12.24
C TYR A 151 -5.70 -7.06 -12.55
N LEU A 152 -6.61 -6.90 -11.57
CA LEU A 152 -8.04 -7.10 -11.78
C LEU A 152 -8.58 -6.13 -12.82
N ASN A 153 -8.29 -4.83 -12.69
CA ASN A 153 -8.75 -3.80 -13.63
C ASN A 153 -8.16 -3.96 -15.03
N ARG A 154 -6.93 -4.49 -15.14
CA ARG A 154 -6.28 -4.82 -16.41
C ARG A 154 -6.67 -6.20 -16.94
N GLN A 155 -7.57 -6.92 -16.27
CA GLN A 155 -7.99 -8.28 -16.64
C GLN A 155 -6.82 -9.29 -16.76
N GLN A 156 -5.76 -9.07 -15.99
CA GLN A 156 -4.58 -9.94 -15.95
C GLN A 156 -4.80 -11.08 -14.95
N TRP A 157 -5.68 -12.02 -15.31
CA TRP A 157 -6.22 -13.03 -14.40
C TRP A 157 -5.16 -13.88 -13.68
N SER A 158 -4.10 -14.28 -14.39
CA SER A 158 -3.02 -15.08 -13.78
C SER A 158 -2.28 -14.32 -12.68
N GLN A 159 -2.02 -13.02 -12.91
CA GLN A 159 -1.36 -12.14 -11.94
C GLN A 159 -2.29 -11.81 -10.78
N THR A 160 -3.58 -11.62 -11.05
CA THR A 160 -4.61 -11.45 -10.01
C THR A 160 -4.65 -12.66 -9.09
N ILE A 161 -4.75 -13.88 -9.62
CA ILE A 161 -4.75 -15.12 -8.82
C ILE A 161 -3.48 -15.21 -7.97
N ARG A 162 -2.30 -15.05 -8.57
CA ARG A 162 -1.03 -15.08 -7.83
C ARG A 162 -0.97 -14.05 -6.70
N THR A 163 -1.50 -12.86 -6.93
CA THR A 163 -1.53 -11.81 -5.91
C THR A 163 -2.48 -12.17 -4.78
N ILE A 164 -3.65 -12.75 -5.10
CA ILE A 164 -4.61 -13.22 -4.10
C ILE A 164 -4.05 -14.41 -3.31
N ASP A 165 -3.31 -15.33 -3.96
CA ASP A 165 -2.64 -16.42 -3.27
C ASP A 165 -1.65 -15.89 -2.21
N LEU A 166 -0.86 -14.87 -2.54
CA LEU A 166 0.02 -14.21 -1.57
C LEU A 166 -0.77 -13.54 -0.43
N LEU A 167 -1.89 -12.90 -0.72
CA LEU A 167 -2.77 -12.33 0.31
C LEU A 167 -3.30 -13.41 1.26
N LEU A 168 -3.71 -14.57 0.73
CA LEU A 168 -4.22 -15.70 1.51
C LEU A 168 -3.11 -16.41 2.31
N LEU A 169 -1.84 -16.30 1.92
CA LEU A 169 -0.71 -16.73 2.76
C LEU A 169 -0.53 -15.81 3.98
N LEU A 170 -0.81 -14.50 3.84
CA LEU A 170 -0.69 -13.53 4.93
C LEU A 170 -1.90 -13.51 5.85
N ILE A 171 -3.09 -13.72 5.30
CA ILE A 171 -4.34 -13.84 6.05
C ILE A 171 -5.08 -15.07 5.53
N PRO A 172 -4.80 -16.25 6.12
CA PRO A 172 -5.49 -17.47 5.76
C PRO A 172 -7.01 -17.33 5.92
N ASN A 173 -7.73 -17.90 4.95
CA ASN A 173 -9.20 -17.92 4.93
C ASN A 173 -9.87 -16.54 4.94
N HIS A 174 -9.21 -15.49 4.44
CA HIS A 174 -9.84 -14.17 4.33
C HIS A 174 -11.05 -14.25 3.36
N PRO A 175 -12.29 -14.02 3.83
CA PRO A 175 -13.48 -14.34 3.03
C PRO A 175 -13.54 -13.59 1.70
N LEU A 176 -13.20 -12.30 1.71
CA LEU A 176 -13.26 -11.47 0.49
C LEU A 176 -12.20 -11.88 -0.54
N GLU A 177 -11.02 -12.34 -0.08
CA GLU A 177 -9.98 -12.81 -1.01
C GLU A 177 -10.36 -14.16 -1.63
N LEU A 178 -10.96 -15.06 -0.85
CA LEU A 178 -11.53 -16.31 -1.37
C LEU A 178 -12.63 -16.01 -2.41
N ARG A 179 -13.57 -15.11 -2.09
CA ARG A 179 -14.60 -14.69 -3.03
C ARG A 179 -14.00 -14.16 -4.33
N ASP A 180 -13.08 -13.20 -4.23
CA ASP A 180 -12.47 -12.55 -5.39
C ASP A 180 -11.71 -13.58 -6.25
N ARG A 181 -10.95 -14.50 -5.65
CA ARG A 181 -10.23 -15.56 -6.39
C ARG A 181 -11.19 -16.54 -7.04
N GLY A 182 -12.25 -16.94 -6.35
CA GLY A 182 -13.30 -17.81 -6.89
C GLY A 182 -14.02 -17.20 -8.09
N LEU A 183 -14.31 -15.89 -8.06
CA LEU A 183 -14.87 -15.15 -9.19
C LEU A 183 -13.90 -15.08 -10.37
N VAL A 184 -12.61 -14.88 -10.12
CA VAL A 184 -11.58 -14.90 -11.19
C VAL A 184 -11.45 -16.30 -11.78
N TYR A 185 -11.46 -17.37 -10.97
CA TYR A 185 -11.44 -18.75 -11.47
C TYR A 185 -12.65 -19.05 -12.37
N TYR A 186 -13.84 -18.59 -11.97
CA TYR A 186 -15.05 -18.71 -12.79
C TYR A 186 -14.87 -18.00 -14.14
N GLN A 187 -14.35 -16.77 -14.12
CA GLN A 187 -14.12 -15.96 -15.32
C GLN A 187 -13.19 -16.65 -16.34
N ILE A 188 -12.22 -17.44 -15.88
CA ILE A 188 -11.27 -18.16 -16.74
C ILE A 188 -11.65 -19.63 -16.99
N GLY A 189 -12.86 -20.05 -16.59
CA GLY A 189 -13.37 -21.40 -16.82
C GLY A 189 -12.81 -22.48 -15.89
N GLN A 190 -12.09 -22.12 -14.81
CA GLN A 190 -11.60 -23.04 -13.80
C GLN A 190 -12.69 -23.35 -12.76
N LEU A 191 -13.69 -24.09 -13.21
CA LEU A 191 -14.94 -24.31 -12.48
C LEU A 191 -14.75 -25.02 -11.12
N SER A 192 -13.87 -26.01 -11.03
CA SER A 192 -13.62 -26.74 -9.78
C SER A 192 -13.02 -25.83 -8.70
N GLN A 193 -12.03 -25.01 -9.06
CA GLN A 193 -11.41 -24.04 -8.15
C GLN A 193 -12.39 -22.94 -7.77
N ALA A 194 -13.19 -22.45 -8.73
CA ALA A 194 -14.24 -21.47 -8.47
C ALA A 194 -15.26 -22.00 -7.46
N GLN A 195 -15.74 -23.23 -7.65
CA GLN A 195 -16.69 -23.87 -6.74
C GLN A 195 -16.11 -24.01 -5.33
N GLN A 196 -14.86 -24.42 -5.22
CA GLN A 196 -14.17 -24.55 -3.94
C GLN A 196 -14.13 -23.21 -3.20
N ASP A 197 -13.54 -22.19 -3.79
CA ASP A 197 -13.33 -20.89 -3.14
C ASP A 197 -14.65 -20.18 -2.80
N LEU A 198 -15.61 -20.19 -3.73
CA LEU A 198 -16.93 -19.58 -3.50
C LEU A 198 -17.74 -20.35 -2.46
N GLY A 199 -17.60 -21.67 -2.41
CA GLY A 199 -18.20 -22.50 -1.36
C GLY A 199 -17.63 -22.17 0.02
N PHE A 200 -16.30 -22.06 0.14
CA PHE A 200 -15.65 -21.65 1.38
C PHE A 200 -16.05 -20.23 1.80
N TYR A 201 -16.13 -19.29 0.85
CA TYR A 201 -16.63 -17.95 1.11
C TYR A 201 -18.03 -17.96 1.75
N LEU A 202 -18.98 -18.69 1.16
CA LEU A 202 -20.34 -18.80 1.68
C LEU A 202 -20.42 -19.52 3.03
N ALA A 203 -19.52 -20.47 3.29
CA ALA A 203 -19.44 -21.14 4.60
C ALA A 203 -18.99 -20.17 5.71
N LEU A 204 -18.07 -19.25 5.39
CA LEU A 204 -17.57 -18.25 6.32
C LEU A 204 -18.54 -17.08 6.50
N LEU A 205 -19.16 -16.61 5.42
CA LEU A 205 -20.08 -15.47 5.41
C LEU A 205 -21.42 -15.82 4.73
N PRO A 206 -22.27 -16.65 5.37
CA PRO A 206 -23.51 -17.13 4.75
C PRO A 206 -24.55 -16.03 4.49
N ASN A 207 -24.44 -14.90 5.20
CA ASN A 207 -25.38 -13.78 5.13
C ASN A 207 -24.75 -12.53 4.51
N ALA A 208 -23.66 -12.67 3.75
CA ALA A 208 -23.09 -11.55 3.01
C ALA A 208 -24.11 -10.98 2.01
N GLN A 209 -23.99 -9.69 1.70
CA GLN A 209 -24.92 -8.99 0.81
C GLN A 209 -24.99 -9.61 -0.60
N ASP A 210 -23.88 -10.17 -1.08
CA ASP A 210 -23.75 -10.83 -2.37
C ASP A 210 -23.97 -12.36 -2.31
N ALA A 211 -24.28 -12.93 -1.13
CA ALA A 211 -24.33 -14.37 -0.93
C ALA A 211 -25.32 -15.07 -1.86
N GLU A 212 -26.49 -14.47 -2.11
CA GLU A 212 -27.50 -15.06 -2.99
C GLU A 212 -27.04 -15.12 -4.45
N SER A 213 -26.37 -14.07 -4.93
CA SER A 213 -25.75 -14.05 -6.26
C SER A 213 -24.67 -15.13 -6.39
N ILE A 214 -23.88 -15.34 -5.35
CA ILE A 214 -22.85 -16.40 -5.33
C ILE A 214 -23.48 -17.80 -5.30
N ARG A 215 -24.58 -18.02 -4.57
CA ARG A 215 -25.32 -19.30 -4.59
C ARG A 215 -25.86 -19.61 -5.98
N GLN A 216 -26.46 -18.63 -6.65
CA GLN A 216 -26.94 -18.79 -8.02
C GLN A 216 -25.80 -19.10 -9.00
N LEU A 217 -24.64 -18.47 -8.82
CA LEU A 217 -23.45 -18.76 -9.61
C LEU A 217 -22.98 -20.21 -9.40
N LEU A 218 -22.93 -20.68 -8.15
CA LEU A 218 -22.57 -22.07 -7.84
C LEU A 218 -23.57 -23.08 -8.42
N GLN A 219 -24.87 -22.78 -8.44
CA GLN A 219 -25.85 -23.65 -9.10
C GLN A 219 -25.57 -23.79 -10.59
N LYS A 220 -25.20 -22.70 -11.28
CA LYS A 220 -24.83 -22.72 -12.71
C LYS A 220 -23.53 -23.48 -12.99
N ILE A 221 -22.59 -23.48 -12.05
CA ILE A 221 -21.34 -24.23 -12.19
C ILE A 221 -21.60 -25.75 -12.09
N ASN A 222 -22.61 -26.15 -11.31
CA ASN A 222 -22.95 -27.56 -11.07
C ASN A 222 -23.96 -28.15 -12.08
N SER A 223 -24.54 -27.31 -12.95
CA SER A 223 -25.48 -27.73 -14.00
C SER A 223 -24.76 -28.06 -15.29
#